data_AF-A0AAJ5JLX3-F1
#
_entry.id   AF-A0AAJ5JLX3-F1
#
_cell.length_a   1.000
_cell.length_b   1.000
_cell.length_c   1.000
_cell.angle_alpha   90.00
_cell.angle_beta   90.00
_cell.angle_gamma   90.00
#
_symmetry.space_group_name_H-M   'P 1'
#
loop_
_entity.id
_entity.type
_entity.pdbx_description
1 polymer ?
#
loop_
_entity_poly.entity_id
_entity_poly.type
_entity_poly.pdbx_seq_one_letter_code
_entity_poly.pdbx_strand_id
1 'polypeptide(L)'
;MKKTNFVVVFWLLIALISFVVFLMNFYSLFESVSYILFPANYTDGYYSDKHQLFRDLIKTIPMLLIVTGSFVISLKQGLKAYETSNTLTETK
;
A
#
# COMPACT_ATOMS: atom_id res chain seq x y z
N MET A 1 -24.98 0.12 -21.56
CA MET A 1 -23.75 0.34 -20.78
C MET A 1 -22.76 -0.77 -21.12
N LYS A 2 -21.50 -0.45 -21.47
CA LYS A 2 -20.46 -1.49 -21.71
C LYS A 2 -20.44 -2.39 -20.48
N LYS A 3 -20.58 -3.72 -20.65
CA LYS A 3 -20.53 -4.67 -19.53
C LYS A 3 -19.14 -4.57 -18.93
N THR A 4 -18.98 -3.79 -17.85
CA THR A 4 -17.70 -3.71 -17.14
C THR A 4 -17.34 -5.12 -16.69
N ASN A 5 -16.20 -5.61 -17.16
CA ASN A 5 -15.74 -6.95 -16.85
C ASN A 5 -15.50 -7.04 -15.33
N PHE A 6 -16.22 -7.93 -14.65
CA PHE A 6 -16.13 -8.13 -13.20
C PHE A 6 -14.68 -8.32 -12.73
N VAL A 7 -13.85 -8.97 -13.55
CA VAL A 7 -12.42 -9.19 -13.27
C VAL A 7 -11.64 -7.87 -13.17
N VAL A 8 -11.96 -6.88 -14.00
CA VAL A 8 -11.32 -5.56 -13.95
C VAL A 8 -11.69 -4.84 -12.67
N VAL A 9 -12.98 -4.84 -12.30
CA VAL A 9 -13.46 -4.22 -11.04
C VAL A 9 -12.82 -4.90 -9.83
N PHE A 10 -12.72 -6.22 -9.84
CA PHE A 10 -12.09 -7.01 -8.78
C PHE A 10 -10.62 -6.60 -8.57
N TRP A 11 -9.82 -6.54 -9.63
CA TRP A 11 -8.42 -6.12 -9.53
C TRP A 11 -8.26 -4.66 -9.07
N LEU A 12 -9.14 -3.77 -9.53
CA LEU A 12 -9.13 -2.37 -9.12
C LEU A 12 -9.47 -2.20 -7.64
N LEU A 13 -10.39 -3.02 -7.13
CA LEU A 13 -10.78 -3.03 -5.72
C LEU A 13 -9.64 -3.55 -4.83
N ILE A 14 -8.92 -4.59 -5.25
CA ILE A 14 -7.71 -5.06 -4.55
C ILE A 14 -6.61 -3.99 -4.57
N ALA A 15 -6.43 -3.29 -5.70
CA ALA A 15 -5.47 -2.19 -5.79
C ALA A 15 -5.84 -1.07 -4.82
N LEU A 16 -7.13 -0.69 -4.74
CA LEU A 16 -7.60 0.32 -3.79
C LEU A 16 -7.34 -0.09 -2.33
N ILE A 17 -7.69 -1.32 -1.95
CA ILE A 17 -7.45 -1.82 -0.59
C ILE A 17 -5.95 -1.83 -0.28
N SER A 18 -5.13 -2.32 -1.21
CA SER A 18 -3.67 -2.34 -1.05
C SER A 18 -3.11 -0.93 -0.87
N PHE A 19 -3.66 0.06 -1.60
CA PHE A 19 -3.25 1.45 -1.46
C PHE A 19 -3.61 2.05 -0.10
N VAL A 20 -4.81 1.78 0.42
CA VAL A 20 -5.20 2.23 1.77
C VAL A 20 -4.29 1.62 2.84
N VAL A 21 -4.03 0.31 2.75
CA VAL A 21 -3.11 -0.38 3.66
C VAL A 21 -1.69 0.18 3.53
N PHE A 22 -1.25 0.51 2.31
CA PHE A 22 0.03 1.17 2.08
C PHE A 22 0.11 2.50 2.83
N LEU A 23 -0.91 3.37 2.70
CA LEU A 23 -0.93 4.66 3.38
C LEU A 23 -0.86 4.52 4.91
N MET A 24 -1.58 3.55 5.49
CA MET A 24 -1.53 3.28 6.93
C MET A 24 -0.13 2.86 7.40
N ASN A 25 0.52 1.94 6.68
CA ASN A 25 1.87 1.49 7.01
C ASN A 25 2.90 2.59 6.74
N PHE A 26 2.73 3.34 5.67
CA PHE A 26 3.63 4.44 5.32
C PHE A 26 3.59 5.53 6.38
N TYR A 27 2.41 5.87 6.89
CA TYR A 27 2.26 6.79 8.02
C TYR A 27 3.04 6.31 9.25
N SER A 28 2.85 5.05 9.65
CA SER A 28 3.56 4.47 10.80
C SER A 28 5.08 4.44 10.61
N LEU A 29 5.55 4.14 9.39
CA LEU A 29 6.98 4.21 9.07
C LEU A 29 7.49 5.64 9.15
N PHE A 30 6.77 6.59 8.57
CA PHE A 30 7.15 8.00 8.55
C PHE A 30 7.21 8.58 9.97
N GLU A 31 6.24 8.25 10.82
CA GLU A 31 6.24 8.59 12.23
C GLU A 31 7.47 8.01 12.94
N SER A 32 7.74 6.71 12.79
CA SER A 32 8.89 6.04 13.42
C SER A 32 10.23 6.64 12.98
N VAL A 33 10.39 6.91 11.68
CA VAL A 33 11.59 7.56 11.12
C VAL A 33 11.71 9.01 11.63
N SER A 34 10.60 9.74 11.71
CA SER A 34 10.61 11.14 12.18
C SER A 34 11.10 11.24 13.63
N TYR A 35 10.69 10.34 14.52
CA TYR A 35 11.16 10.30 15.90
C TYR A 35 12.63 9.88 16.05
N ILE A 36 13.16 9.12 15.09
CA ILE A 36 14.59 8.78 15.05
C ILE A 36 15.42 9.96 14.55
N LEU A 37 14.95 10.69 13.53
CA LEU A 37 15.67 11.81 12.92
C LEU A 37 15.60 13.09 13.74
N PHE A 38 14.43 13.40 14.29
CA PHE A 38 14.16 14.56 15.12
C PHE A 38 13.68 14.10 16.50
N PRO A 39 14.57 13.52 17.32
CA PRO A 39 14.20 13.14 18.68
C PRO A 39 13.84 14.42 19.43
N ALA A 40 12.60 14.53 19.88
CA ALA A 40 12.19 15.63 20.73
C ALA A 40 12.90 15.48 22.08
N ASN A 41 13.75 16.45 22.38
CA ASN A 41 14.60 16.46 23.57
C ASN A 41 13.77 16.84 24.82
N TYR A 42 13.73 15.93 25.81
CA TYR A 42 13.46 16.11 27.24
C TYR A 42 12.15 16.81 27.70
N THR A 43 11.29 16.08 28.43
CA THR A 43 11.12 16.24 29.90
C THR A 43 10.06 15.34 30.54
N ASP A 44 9.23 14.60 29.82
CA ASP A 44 8.20 13.78 30.45
C ASP A 44 8.13 12.40 29.79
N GLY A 45 7.97 11.35 30.60
CA GLY A 45 8.12 9.92 30.26
C GLY A 45 7.09 9.34 29.27
N TYR A 46 6.77 10.10 28.22
CA TYR A 46 5.75 9.84 27.20
C TYR A 46 6.38 9.57 25.81
N TYR A 47 7.69 9.32 25.74
CA TYR A 47 8.35 8.99 24.47
C TYR A 47 8.48 7.49 24.26
N SER A 48 8.09 7.03 23.07
CA SER A 48 8.28 5.67 22.58
C SER A 48 9.74 5.26 22.72
N ASP A 49 9.98 4.17 23.45
CA ASP A 49 11.30 3.58 23.62
C ASP A 49 11.96 3.39 22.25
N LYS A 50 13.25 3.74 22.11
CA LYS A 50 14.01 3.50 20.88
C LYS A 50 13.91 2.05 20.41
N HIS A 51 13.80 1.10 21.34
CA HIS A 51 13.59 -0.31 21.02
C HIS A 51 12.20 -0.59 20.44
N GLN A 52 11.18 0.17 20.84
CA GLN A 52 9.85 0.10 20.26
C GLN A 52 9.82 0.67 18.85
N LEU A 53 10.43 1.84 18.63
CA LEU A 53 10.56 2.44 17.29
C LEU A 53 11.29 1.51 16.30
N PHE A 54 12.38 0.87 16.73
CA PHE A 54 13.08 -0.12 15.91
C PHE A 54 12.25 -1.36 15.60
N ARG A 55 11.49 -1.86 16.58
CA ARG A 55 10.58 -3.00 16.36
C ARG A 55 9.47 -2.65 15.38
N ASP A 56 8.93 -1.43 15.46
CA ASP A 56 7.91 -0.96 14.54
C ASP A 56 8.47 -0.81 13.11
N LEU A 57 9.69 -0.28 12.96
CA LEU A 57 10.37 -0.25 11.66
C LEU A 57 10.57 -1.63 11.05
N ILE A 58 11.05 -2.61 11.83
CA ILE A 58 11.27 -3.99 11.37
C ILE A 58 9.96 -4.66 10.94
N LYS A 59 8.82 -4.31 11.56
CA LYS A 59 7.50 -4.83 11.17
C LYS A 59 6.97 -4.13 9.93
N THR A 60 7.08 -2.80 9.88
CA THR A 60 6.42 -1.98 8.87
C THR A 60 7.15 -2.01 7.52
N ILE A 61 8.48 -2.11 7.49
CA ILE A 61 9.25 -2.16 6.24
C ILE A 61 8.90 -3.40 5.39
N PRO A 62 8.93 -4.65 5.91
CA PRO A 62 8.53 -5.82 5.14
C PRO A 62 7.07 -5.76 4.69
N MET A 63 6.18 -5.27 5.56
CA MET A 63 4.76 -5.10 5.22
C MET A 63 4.58 -4.14 4.05
N LEU A 64 5.29 -3.01 4.05
CA LEU A 64 5.28 -2.05 2.92
C LEU A 64 5.77 -2.67 1.62
N LEU A 65 6.81 -3.50 1.66
CA LEU A 65 7.29 -4.20 0.46
C LEU A 65 6.24 -5.15 -0.11
N ILE A 66 5.59 -5.94 0.76
CA ILE A 66 4.53 -6.88 0.35
C ILE A 66 3.35 -6.11 -0.24
N VAL A 67 2.89 -5.06 0.43
CA VAL A 67 1.72 -4.27 0.02
C VAL A 67 2.00 -3.48 -1.27
N THR A 68 3.21 -2.94 -1.42
CA THR A 68 3.62 -2.28 -2.67
C THR A 68 3.67 -3.28 -3.82
N GLY A 69 4.22 -4.48 -3.57
CA GLY A 69 4.23 -5.57 -4.54
C GLY A 69 2.82 -5.99 -4.97
N SER A 70 1.92 -6.19 -4.00
CA SER A 70 0.52 -6.55 -4.29
C SER A 70 -0.18 -5.46 -5.09
N PHE A 71 0.01 -4.19 -4.72
CA PHE A 71 -0.55 -3.04 -5.43
C PHE A 71 -0.12 -2.99 -6.90
N VAL A 72 1.19 -3.12 -7.17
CA VAL A 72 1.73 -3.10 -8.54
C VAL A 72 1.19 -4.28 -9.36
N ILE A 73 1.12 -5.47 -8.77
CA ILE A 73 0.59 -6.65 -9.45
C ILE A 73 -0.90 -6.46 -9.77
N SER A 74 -1.69 -6.00 -8.80
CA SER A 74 -3.12 -5.78 -8.99
C SER A 74 -3.41 -4.73 -10.06
N LEU A 75 -2.65 -3.64 -10.10
CA LEU A 75 -2.77 -2.64 -11.17
C LEU A 75 -2.41 -3.23 -12.54
N LYS A 76 -1.27 -3.93 -12.65
CA LYS A 76 -0.85 -4.55 -13.92
C LYS A 76 -1.88 -5.56 -14.42
N GLN A 77 -2.42 -6.40 -13.54
CA GLN A 77 -3.43 -7.39 -13.93
C GLN A 77 -4.78 -6.75 -14.26
N GLY A 78 -5.20 -5.73 -13.51
CA GLY A 78 -6.42 -4.97 -13.81
C GLY A 78 -6.36 -4.28 -15.18
N LEU A 79 -5.23 -3.63 -15.50
CA LEU A 79 -5.00 -3.00 -16.80
C LEU A 79 -4.97 -4.01 -17.95
N LYS A 80 -4.24 -5.12 -17.79
CA LYS A 80 -4.19 -6.19 -18.81
C LYS A 80 -5.58 -6.79 -19.07
N ALA A 81 -6.38 -6.99 -18.03
CA ALA A 81 -7.75 -7.47 -18.15
C ALA A 81 -8.65 -6.46 -18.87
N TYR A 82 -8.43 -5.16 -18.66
CA TYR A 82 -9.14 -4.09 -19.34
C TYR A 82 -8.81 -4.04 -20.84
N GLU A 83 -7.52 -4.04 -21.19
CA GLU A 83 -7.06 -4.05 -22.59
C GLU A 83 -7.56 -5.28 -23.37
N THR A 84 -7.50 -6.45 -22.75
CA THR A 84 -8.03 -7.70 -23.34
C THR A 84 -9.55 -7.61 -23.55
N SER A 85 -10.28 -6.98 -22.61
CA SER A 85 -11.73 -6.82 -22.75
C SER A 85 -12.12 -5.86 -23.87
N ASN A 86 -11.35 -4.79 -24.10
CA ASN A 86 -11.61 -3.85 -25.17
C ASN A 86 -11.30 -4.45 -26.56
N THR A 87 -10.20 -5.18 -26.71
CA THR A 87 -9.82 -5.83 -27.99
C THR A 87 -10.84 -6.90 -28.44
N LEU A 88 -11.41 -7.66 -27.50
CA LEU A 88 -12.51 -8.62 -27.78
C LEU A 88 -13.84 -7.94 -28.17
N THR A 89 -13.99 -6.66 -27.86
CA THR A 89 -15.19 -5.88 -28.21
C THR A 89 -15.08 -5.26 -29.61
N GLU A 90 -13.87 -4.97 -30.09
CA GLU A 90 -13.63 -4.41 -31.43
C GLU A 90 -13.59 -5.47 -32.54
N THR A 91 -13.40 -6.75 -32.20
CA THR A 91 -13.35 -7.88 -33.14
C THR A 91 -14.70 -8.59 -33.34
N LYS A 92 -15.77 -8.10 -32.71
CA LYS A 92 -17.15 -8.58 -32.85
C LYS A 92 -18.03 -7.55 -33.53
#